data_AF-A0A645F0H8-F1
#
_entry.id   AF-A0A645F0H8-F1
#
_cell.length_a   1.000
_cell.length_b   1.000
_cell.length_c   1.000
_cell.angle_alpha   90.00
_cell.angle_beta   90.00
_cell.angle_gamma   90.00
#
_symmetry.space_group_name_H-M   'P 1'
#
loop_
_entity.id
_entity.type
_entity.pdbx_description
1 polymer ?
#
loop_
_entity_poly.entity_id
_entity_poly.type
_entity_poly.pdbx_seq_one_letter_code
_entity_poly.pdbx_strand_id
1 'polypeptide(L)'
;MLNEVLEVKNNAKKVSKNAMPNVPVLMFVSNGIGTGWDENDWKKIQKTTAKELKNSEIIYLNCSHYIHDIEYKKIAKISINFIERIKR
;
A
#
# COMPACT_ATOMS: atom_id res chain seq x y z
N MET A 1 -18.34 4.45 -18.64
CA MET A 1 -17.57 3.64 -17.68
C MET A 1 -17.43 2.16 -18.05
N LEU A 2 -18.28 1.53 -18.89
CA LEU A 2 -18.10 0.10 -19.24
C LEU A 2 -16.72 -0.22 -19.84
N ASN A 3 -16.26 0.58 -20.80
CA ASN A 3 -14.93 0.42 -21.40
C ASN A 3 -13.81 0.57 -20.36
N GLU A 4 -13.96 1.49 -19.41
CA GLU A 4 -12.99 1.70 -18.33
C GLU A 4 -12.89 0.47 -17.40
N VAL A 5 -14.03 -0.12 -17.03
CA VAL A 5 -14.05 -1.35 -16.23
C VAL A 5 -13.41 -2.53 -16.97
N LEU A 6 -13.63 -2.63 -18.29
CA LEU A 6 -12.95 -3.63 -19.12
C LEU A 6 -11.44 -3.42 -19.12
N GLU A 7 -10.98 -2.18 -19.25
CA GLU A 7 -9.56 -1.86 -19.20
C GLU A 7 -8.94 -2.10 -17.83
N VAL A 8 -9.65 -1.86 -16.72
CA VAL A 8 -9.18 -2.26 -15.37
C VAL A 8 -8.89 -3.76 -15.31
N LYS A 9 -9.81 -4.60 -15.83
CA LYS A 9 -9.64 -6.06 -15.86
C LYS A 9 -8.48 -6.48 -16.78
N ASN A 10 -8.35 -5.85 -17.95
CA ASN A 10 -7.27 -6.13 -18.89
C ASN A 10 -5.91 -5.77 -18.30
N ASN A 11 -5.81 -4.62 -17.63
CA ASN A 11 -4.60 -4.16 -16.94
C ASN A 11 -4.22 -5.09 -15.78
N ALA A 12 -5.20 -5.52 -14.97
CA ALA A 12 -4.95 -6.47 -13.89
C ALA A 12 -4.33 -7.79 -14.41
N LYS A 13 -4.88 -8.35 -15.51
CA LYS A 13 -4.34 -9.55 -16.17
C LYS A 13 -2.94 -9.34 -16.76
N LYS A 14 -2.63 -8.13 -17.22
CA LYS A 14 -1.31 -7.80 -17.77
C LYS A 14 -0.27 -7.71 -16.64
N VAL A 15 -0.61 -7.02 -15.55
CA VAL A 15 0.26 -6.85 -14.37
C VAL A 15 0.52 -8.19 -13.68
N SER A 16 -0.50 -9.05 -13.56
CA SER A 16 -0.38 -10.35 -12.88
C SER A 16 0.60 -11.33 -13.54
N LYS A 17 1.02 -11.07 -14.79
CA LYS A 17 2.02 -11.88 -15.50
C LYS A 17 3.46 -11.49 -15.16
N ASN A 18 3.67 -10.34 -14.52
CA ASN A 18 4.99 -9.86 -14.14
C ASN A 18 5.35 -10.35 -12.73
N ALA A 19 6.65 -10.51 -12.47
CA ALA A 19 7.14 -10.79 -11.13
C ALA A 19 6.90 -9.57 -10.21
N MET A 20 6.67 -9.85 -8.93
CA MET A 20 6.60 -8.80 -7.92
C MET A 20 7.95 -8.06 -7.82
N PRO A 21 7.94 -6.73 -7.57
CA PRO A 21 9.18 -5.98 -7.40
C PRO A 21 10.07 -6.58 -6.30
N ASN A 22 11.35 -6.76 -6.62
CA ASN A 22 12.36 -7.24 -5.67
C ASN A 22 13.14 -6.05 -5.08
N VAL A 23 12.43 -5.16 -4.41
CA VAL A 23 13.00 -3.97 -3.75
C VAL A 23 12.43 -3.86 -2.32
N PRO A 24 13.12 -3.20 -1.39
CA PRO A 24 12.54 -2.86 -0.09
C PRO A 24 11.29 -1.98 -0.27
N VAL A 25 10.19 -2.34 0.40
CA VAL A 25 8.91 -1.61 0.35
C VAL A 25 8.47 -1.25 1.76
N LEU A 26 8.14 0.03 1.97
CA LEU A 26 7.51 0.53 3.18
C LEU A 26 6.07 0.95 2.85
N MET A 27 5.08 0.29 3.45
CA MET A 27 3.66 0.54 3.24
C MET A 27 3.06 1.27 4.44
N PHE A 28 2.35 2.37 4.20
CA PHE A 28 1.53 3.04 5.20
C PHE A 28 0.05 2.80 4.90
N VAL A 29 -0.71 2.32 5.87
CA VAL A 29 -2.08 1.85 5.69
C VAL A 29 -3.03 2.58 6.63
N SER A 30 -4.03 3.26 6.08
CA SER A 30 -5.11 3.92 6.82
C SER A 30 -6.02 2.93 7.56
N ASN A 31 -6.96 3.45 8.34
CA ASN A 31 -8.03 2.67 8.96
C ASN A 31 -9.18 2.30 8.00
N GLY A 32 -9.05 2.58 6.70
CA GLY A 32 -10.07 2.26 5.69
C GLY A 32 -11.18 3.30 5.54
N ILE A 33 -11.35 4.25 6.47
CA ILE A 33 -12.37 5.31 6.31
C ILE A 33 -12.06 6.12 5.05
N GLY A 34 -13.03 6.20 4.13
CA GLY A 34 -12.89 6.90 2.85
C GLY A 34 -12.46 6.02 1.67
N THR A 35 -12.23 4.72 1.86
CA THR A 35 -11.91 3.78 0.76
C THR A 35 -13.11 3.01 0.22
N GLY A 36 -14.24 3.05 0.94
CA GLY A 36 -15.42 2.23 0.65
C GLY A 36 -15.36 0.80 1.20
N TRP A 37 -14.30 0.45 1.93
CA TRP A 37 -14.14 -0.83 2.62
C TRP A 37 -14.30 -0.65 4.13
N ASP A 38 -14.76 -1.69 4.82
CA ASP A 38 -14.59 -1.74 6.27
C ASP A 38 -13.10 -1.90 6.63
N GLU A 39 -12.77 -1.53 7.85
CA GLU A 39 -11.38 -1.51 8.33
C GLU A 39 -10.70 -2.89 8.26
N ASN A 40 -11.44 -3.98 8.53
CA ASN A 40 -10.86 -5.31 8.57
C ASN A 40 -10.55 -5.81 7.16
N ASP A 41 -11.48 -5.66 6.22
CA ASP A 41 -11.26 -6.03 4.82
C ASP A 41 -10.17 -5.16 4.20
N TRP A 42 -10.17 -3.85 4.49
CA TRP A 42 -9.11 -2.94 4.05
C TRP A 42 -7.73 -3.41 4.52
N LYS A 43 -7.56 -3.65 5.83
CA LYS A 43 -6.28 -4.11 6.39
C LYS A 43 -5.89 -5.50 5.88
N LYS A 44 -6.86 -6.39 5.66
CA LYS A 44 -6.63 -7.75 5.13
C LYS A 44 -6.09 -7.71 3.70
N ILE A 45 -6.62 -6.84 2.84
CA ILE A 45 -6.13 -6.64 1.47
C ILE A 45 -4.66 -6.19 1.51
N GLN A 46 -4.35 -5.15 2.29
CA GLN A 46 -2.98 -4.63 2.39
C GLN A 46 -1.99 -5.65 2.96
N LYS A 47 -2.39 -6.42 3.98
CA LYS A 47 -1.59 -7.51 4.54
C LYS A 47 -1.33 -8.61 3.52
N THR A 48 -2.29 -8.91 2.66
CA THR A 48 -2.15 -9.93 1.61
C THR A 48 -1.12 -9.46 0.58
N THR A 49 -1.21 -8.22 0.12
CA THR A 49 -0.22 -7.61 -0.78
C THR A 49 1.18 -7.60 -0.17
N ALA A 50 1.32 -7.22 1.10
CA ALA A 50 2.61 -7.21 1.77
C ALA A 50 3.29 -8.59 1.82
N LYS A 51 2.52 -9.67 1.99
CA LYS A 51 3.05 -11.05 1.99
C LYS A 51 3.61 -11.50 0.65
N GLU A 52 3.14 -10.93 -0.46
CA GLU A 52 3.64 -11.23 -1.80
C GLU A 52 4.95 -10.48 -2.11
N LEU A 53 5.29 -9.47 -1.32
CA LEU A 53 6.54 -8.72 -1.42
C LEU A 53 7.61 -9.37 -0.54
N LYS A 54 8.81 -9.60 -1.10
CA LYS A 54 9.91 -10.27 -0.38
C LYS A 54 10.44 -9.45 0.81
N ASN A 55 10.53 -8.13 0.67
CA ASN A 55 11.14 -7.23 1.66
C ASN A 55 10.17 -6.08 1.96
N SER A 56 9.08 -6.36 2.67
CA SER A 56 8.06 -5.36 3.00
C SER A 56 7.93 -5.08 4.50
N GLU A 57 7.68 -3.81 4.83
CA GLU A 57 7.29 -3.35 6.15
C GLU A 57 5.94 -2.62 6.05
N ILE A 58 5.03 -2.89 6.99
CA ILE A 58 3.70 -2.28 7.02
C ILE A 58 3.49 -1.51 8.31
N ILE A 59 3.03 -0.26 8.18
CA ILE A 59 2.71 0.64 9.28
C ILE A 59 1.23 0.99 9.18
N TYR A 60 0.45 0.54 10.15
CA TYR A 60 -0.95 0.93 10.27
C TYR A 60 -1.07 2.29 10.96
N LEU A 61 -1.82 3.19 10.34
CA LEU A 61 -2.11 4.53 10.82
C LEU A 61 -3.57 4.60 11.25
N ASN A 62 -3.84 5.30 12.35
CA ASN A 62 -5.20 5.50 12.85
C ASN A 62 -5.82 6.78 12.26
N CYS A 63 -5.89 6.85 10.94
CA CYS A 63 -6.48 7.98 10.21
C CYS A 63 -7.16 7.50 8.92
N SER A 64 -7.98 8.37 8.31
CA SER A 64 -8.71 8.09 7.07
C SER A 64 -7.79 8.01 5.84
N HIS A 65 -8.36 7.73 4.66
CA HIS A 65 -7.63 7.37 3.45
C HIS A 65 -6.54 8.36 3.00
N TYR A 66 -6.77 9.66 3.16
CA TYR A 66 -5.80 10.70 2.79
C TYR A 66 -4.70 10.85 3.86
N ILE A 67 -3.97 9.76 4.12
CA ILE A 67 -2.93 9.67 5.16
C ILE A 67 -1.84 10.73 5.02
N HIS A 68 -1.59 11.19 3.79
CA HIS A 68 -0.59 12.20 3.48
C HIS A 68 -1.02 13.60 3.93
N ASP A 69 -2.31 13.85 4.13
CA ASP A 69 -2.80 15.14 4.64
C ASP A 69 -2.81 15.15 6.17
N ILE A 70 -2.94 13.97 6.78
CA ILE A 70 -3.15 13.82 8.23
C ILE A 70 -1.85 13.50 8.97
N GLU A 71 -1.11 12.49 8.49
CA GLU A 71 0.03 11.88 9.19
C GLU A 71 1.39 12.16 8.51
N TYR A 72 1.48 13.19 7.66
CA TYR A 72 2.69 13.50 6.88
C TYR A 72 3.98 13.57 7.71
N LYS A 73 3.93 14.14 8.93
CA LYS A 73 5.10 14.23 9.81
C LYS A 73 5.59 12.84 10.24
N LYS A 74 4.65 11.95 10.58
CA LYS A 74 4.94 10.58 10.99
C LYS A 74 5.46 9.76 9.82
N ILE A 75 4.82 9.89 8.66
CA ILE A 75 5.26 9.27 7.40
C ILE A 75 6.70 9.70 7.10
N ALA A 76 6.99 11.01 7.07
CA ALA A 76 8.33 11.54 6.78
C ALA A 76 9.39 10.98 7.74
N LYS A 77 9.11 10.99 9.05
CA LYS A 77 10.05 10.46 10.06
C LYS A 77 10.36 8.98 9.84
N ILE A 78 9.33 8.15 9.61
CA ILE A 78 9.51 6.71 9.41
C ILE A 78 10.21 6.43 8.08
N SER A 79 9.85 7.16 7.01
CA SER A 79 10.50 7.06 5.70
C SER A 79 12.00 7.37 5.77
N ILE A 80 12.41 8.43 6.48
CA ILE A 80 13.83 8.75 6.68
C ILE A 80 14.54 7.58 7.36
N ASN A 81 14.00 7.06 8.46
CA ASN A 81 14.59 5.94 9.18
C ASN A 81 14.69 4.67 8.33
N PHE A 82 13.67 4.38 7.52
CA PHE A 82 13.66 3.25 6.60
C PHE A 82 14.75 3.39 5.55
N ILE A 83 14.87 4.57 4.92
CA ILE A 83 15.90 4.87 3.93
C ILE A 83 17.31 4.70 4.53
N GLU A 84 17.55 5.23 5.73
CA GLU A 84 18.85 5.10 6.39
C GLU A 84 19.20 3.67 6.78
N ARG A 85 18.19 2.81 7.02
CA ARG A 85 18.41 1.38 7.29
C ARG A 85 18.74 0.59 6.02
N ILE A 86 18.13 0.91 4.88
CA ILE A 86 18.37 0.17 3.62
C ILE A 86 19.60 0.65 2.84
N LYS A 87 20.17 1.81 3.18
CA LYS A 87 21.44 2.30 2.64
C LYS A 87 22.67 1.60 3.21
N ARG A 88 22.53 0.97 4.38
CA ARG A 88 23.59 0.24 5.08
C ARG A 88 23.68 -1.19 4.57
#